data_AF-A0A960S5P6-F1
#
_entry.id   AF-A0A960S5P6-F1
#
_cell.length_a   1.000
_cell.length_b   1.000
_cell.length_c   1.000
_cell.angle_alpha   90.00
_cell.angle_beta   90.00
_cell.angle_gamma   90.00
#
_symmetry.space_group_name_H-M   'P 1'
#
loop_
_entity.id
_entity.type
_entity.pdbx_description
1 polymer ?
#
loop_
_entity_poly.entity_id
_entity_poly.type
_entity_poly.pdbx_seq_one_letter_code
_entity_poly.pdbx_strand_id
1 'polypeptide(L)' 'AHLLELLEALQQDIEAVLRTVEPAGLLHLRQVQTFEETGLSILIHVVEHFSYHVGQVTYYVKIRKDMDMAYYGNIPLD' A
#
# COMPACT_ATOMS: atom_id res chain seq x y z
N ALA A 1 -17.25 9.86 4.71
CA ALA A 1 -16.75 10.79 3.69
C ALA A 1 -15.26 11.07 3.95
N HIS A 2 -14.90 11.67 5.09
CA HIS A 2 -13.52 12.05 5.42
C HIS A 2 -12.41 11.01 5.15
N LEU A 3 -12.55 9.74 5.54
CA LEU A 3 -11.50 8.73 5.27
C LEU A 3 -11.28 8.49 3.77
N LEU A 4 -12.35 8.50 2.97
CA LEU A 4 -12.23 8.34 1.52
C LEU A 4 -11.51 9.54 0.90
N GLU A 5 -11.85 10.76 1.35
CA GLU A 5 -11.17 11.99 0.92
C GLU A 5 -9.67 11.96 1.25
N LEU A 6 -9.30 11.45 2.43
CA LEU A 6 -7.89 11.27 2.81
C LEU A 6 -7.18 10.25 1.93
N LEU A 7 -7.84 9.15 1.57
CA LEU A 7 -7.26 8.13 0.69
C LEU A 7 -7.10 8.65 -0.74
N GLU A 8 -8.06 9.42 -1.24
CA GLU A 8 -7.98 10.08 -2.54
C GLU A 8 -6.84 11.11 -2.60
N ALA A 9 -6.70 11.93 -1.56
CA ALA A 9 -5.57 12.87 -1.45
C ALA A 9 -4.23 12.13 -1.37
N LEU A 10 -4.14 11.07 -0.54
CA LEU A 10 -2.95 10.25 -0.43
C LEU A 10 -2.56 9.61 -1.78
N GLN A 11 -3.53 9.14 -2.56
CA GLN A 11 -3.27 8.60 -3.89
C GLN A 11 -2.64 9.65 -4.81
N GLN A 12 -3.15 10.88 -4.83
CA GLN A 12 -2.59 11.97 -5.63
C GLN A 12 -1.14 12.29 -5.23
N ASP A 13 -0.87 12.33 -3.93
CA ASP A 13 0.48 12.57 -3.41
C ASP A 13 1.45 11.44 -3.81
N ILE A 14 1.03 10.18 -3.69
CA ILE A 14 1.83 9.02 -4.09
C ILE A 14 2.14 9.06 -5.59
N GLU A 15 1.14 9.32 -6.44
CA GLU A 15 1.34 9.40 -7.89
C GLU A 15 2.30 10.54 -8.27
N ALA A 16 2.20 11.69 -7.62
CA ALA A 16 3.11 12.81 -7.84
C ALA A 16 4.55 12.45 -7.46
N VAL A 17 4.76 11.84 -6.29
CA VAL A 17 6.09 11.42 -5.82
C VAL A 17 6.67 10.33 -6.71
N LEU A 18 5.92 9.29 -7.05
CA LEU A 18 6.42 8.16 -7.85
C LEU A 18 6.90 8.57 -9.24
N ARG A 19 6.30 9.62 -9.84
CA ARG A 19 6.76 10.19 -11.12
C ARG A 19 8.15 10.82 -11.03
N THR A 20 8.61 11.18 -9.84
CA THR A 20 9.94 11.77 -9.60
C THR A 20 11.00 10.73 -9.23
N VAL A 21 10.61 9.47 -8.99
CA VAL A 21 11.54 8.43 -8.57
C VAL A 21 12.29 7.90 -9.79
N GLU A 22 13.60 8.14 -9.82
CA GLU A 22 14.47 7.55 -10.84
C GLU A 22 14.84 6.10 -10.52
N PRO A 23 15.01 5.22 -11.54
CA PRO A 23 15.39 3.83 -11.31
C PRO A 23 16.68 3.66 -10.50
N ALA A 24 17.67 4.54 -10.71
CA ALA A 24 18.91 4.51 -9.93
C ALA A 24 18.66 4.76 -8.43
N GLY A 25 17.65 5.56 -8.09
CA GLY A 25 17.25 5.86 -6.71
C GLY A 25 16.62 4.67 -5.97
N LEU A 26 16.17 3.64 -6.70
CA LEU A 26 15.62 2.41 -6.12
C LEU A 26 16.71 1.52 -5.53
N LEU A 27 17.90 1.50 -6.12
CA LEU A 27 19.03 0.68 -5.65
C LEU A 27 19.96 1.41 -4.69
N HIS A 28 19.81 2.73 -4.56
CA HIS A 28 20.60 3.53 -3.64
C HIS A 28 20.27 3.17 -2.19
N LEU A 29 21.31 2.91 -1.40
CA LEU A 29 21.20 2.66 0.04
C LEU A 29 20.89 3.95 0.79
N ARG A 30 19.96 3.87 1.72
CA ARG A 30 19.48 4.97 2.56
C ARG A 30 19.53 4.52 4.01
N GLN A 31 20.01 5.41 4.85
CA GLN A 31 19.96 5.22 6.30
C GLN A 31 18.55 5.59 6.78
N VAL A 32 17.81 4.60 7.26
CA VAL A 32 16.45 4.74 7.80
C VAL A 32 16.49 4.29 9.25
N GLN A 33 16.52 5.26 10.16
CA GLN A 33 16.72 5.00 11.59
C GLN A 33 18.02 4.21 11.83
N THR A 34 17.92 2.97 12.30
CA THR A 34 19.06 2.06 12.55
C THR A 34 19.30 1.07 11.41
N PHE A 35 18.54 1.15 10.32
CA PHE A 35 18.60 0.24 9.17
C PHE A 35 19.23 0.90 7.95
N GLU A 36 19.90 0.10 7.15
CA GLU A 36 20.39 0.49 5.83
C GLU A 36 19.56 -0.25 4.77
N GLU A 37 18.78 0.51 4.00
CA GLU A 37 17.77 -0.04 3.10
C GLU A 37 17.88 0.58 1.71
N THR A 38 17.53 -0.19 0.68
CA THR A 38 17.39 0.35 -0.67
C THR A 38 16.06 1.07 -0.83
N GLY A 39 15.96 1.99 -1.80
CA GLY A 39 14.66 2.56 -2.18
C GLY A 39 13.62 1.49 -2.52
N LEU A 40 14.03 0.39 -3.16
CA LEU A 40 13.16 -0.74 -3.49
C LEU A 40 12.64 -1.45 -2.24
N SER A 41 13.52 -1.82 -1.30
CA SER A 41 13.10 -2.50 -0.07
C SER A 41 12.18 -1.63 0.79
N ILE A 42 12.43 -0.31 0.84
CA ILE A 42 11.53 0.64 1.49
C ILE A 42 10.14 0.63 0.85
N LEU A 43 10.04 0.71 -0.49
CA LEU A 43 8.76 0.72 -1.18
C LEU A 43 8.00 -0.60 -1.00
N ILE A 44 8.68 -1.74 -1.06
CA ILE A 44 8.08 -3.05 -0.78
C ILE A 44 7.52 -3.06 0.65
N HIS A 45 8.31 -2.63 1.63
CA HIS A 45 7.87 -2.59 3.03
C HIS A 45 6.62 -1.72 3.24
N VAL A 46 6.56 -0.55 2.60
CA VAL A 46 5.38 0.33 2.66
C VAL A 46 4.13 -0.36 2.09
N VAL A 47 4.26 -1.04 0.95
CA VAL A 47 3.14 -1.77 0.32
C VAL A 47 2.68 -2.95 1.17
N GLU A 48 3.62 -3.71 1.75
CA GLU A 48 3.32 -4.80 2.66
C GLU A 48 2.59 -4.31 3.92
N HIS A 49 3.09 -3.24 4.53
CA HIS A 49 2.49 -2.65 5.73
C HIS A 49 1.10 -2.09 5.45
N PHE A 50 0.90 -1.42 4.32
CA PHE A 50 -0.41 -0.94 3.91
C PHE A 50 -1.39 -2.11 3.69
N SER A 51 -0.95 -3.15 2.97
CA SER A 51 -1.77 -4.37 2.74
C SER A 51 -2.13 -5.08 4.03
N TYR A 52 -1.21 -5.11 5.01
CA TYR A 52 -1.49 -5.65 6.35
C TYR A 52 -2.65 -4.93 7.04
N HIS A 53 -2.67 -3.60 6.99
CA HIS A 53 -3.76 -2.81 7.56
C HIS A 53 -5.07 -2.94 6.77
N VAL A 54 -5.02 -3.05 5.44
CA VAL A 54 -6.19 -3.39 4.61
C VAL A 54 -6.77 -4.73 5.05
N GLY A 55 -5.93 -5.73 5.33
CA GLY A 55 -6.34 -7.02 5.87
C GLY A 55 -7.06 -6.91 7.21
N GLN A 56 -6.58 -6.07 8.14
CA GLN A 56 -7.24 -5.82 9.42
C GLN A 56 -8.62 -5.18 9.24
N VAL A 57 -8.75 -4.16 8.38
CA VAL A 57 -10.04 -3.52 8.05
C VAL A 57 -11.01 -4.55 7.45
N THR A 58 -10.53 -5.33 6.49
CA THR A 58 -11.29 -6.41 5.85
C THR A 58 -11.84 -7.38 6.87
N TYR A 59 -11.00 -7.86 7.78
CA TYR A 59 -11.40 -8.77 8.84
C TYR A 59 -12.55 -8.18 9.66
N TYR A 60 -12.41 -6.92 10.11
CA TYR A 60 -13.42 -6.25 10.91
C TYR A 60 -14.73 -6.00 10.17
N VAL A 61 -14.69 -5.71 8.87
CA VAL A 61 -15.90 -5.54 8.04
C VAL A 61 -16.57 -6.88 7.85
N LYS A 62 -15.83 -7.92 7.44
CA LYS A 62 -16.37 -9.25 7.17
C LYS A 62 -17.04 -9.85 8.40
N ILE A 63 -16.41 -9.79 9.57
CA ILE A 63 -16.99 -10.33 10.81
C ILE A 63 -18.25 -9.57 11.27
N ARG A 64 -18.39 -8.28 10.91
CA ARG A 64 -19.54 -7.45 11.31
C ARG A 64 -20.69 -7.44 10.31
N LYS A 65 -20.39 -7.65 9.03
CA LYS A 65 -21.34 -7.47 7.93
C LYS A 65 -21.69 -8.77 7.22
N ASP A 66 -20.96 -9.85 7.51
CA ASP A 66 -21.13 -11.17 6.89
C ASP A 66 -21.27 -11.10 5.37
N MET A 67 -20.40 -10.31 4.75
CA MET A 67 -20.45 -10.04 3.31
C MET A 67 -19.14 -10.47 2.65
N ASP A 68 -19.25 -10.92 1.41
CA ASP A 68 -18.10 -11.17 0.56
C ASP A 68 -17.44 -9.83 0.18
N MET A 69 -16.11 -9.79 0.24
CA MET A 69 -15.28 -8.63 -0.08
C MET A 69 -14.97 -8.55 -1.58
N ALA A 70 -15.23 -9.62 -2.32
CA ALA A 70 -15.10 -9.68 -3.78
C ALA A 70 -13.72 -9.28 -4.32
N TYR A 71 -12.64 -9.48 -3.55
CA TYR A 71 -11.26 -9.13 -3.94
C TYR A 71 -10.86 -9.67 -5.32
N TYR A 72 -11.39 -10.85 -5.69
CA TYR A 72 -11.14 -11.50 -6.97
C TYR A 72 -12.43 -11.85 -7.72
N GLY A 73 -13.56 -11.20 -7.37
CA GLY A 73 -14.90 -11.68 -7.76
C GLY A 73 -15.16 -11.84 -9.26
N ASN A 74 -14.35 -11.20 -10.11
CA ASN A 74 -14.46 -11.25 -11.57
C ASN A 74 -13.22 -11.83 -12.26
N ILE A 75 -12.31 -12.47 -11.52
CA ILE A 75 -11.09 -13.04 -12.06
C ILE A 75 -11.24 -14.57 -12.07
N PRO A 76 -11.16 -15.24 -13.24
CA PRO A 76 -11.03 -16.69 -13.29
C PRO A 76 -9.72 -17.08 -12.60
N LEU A 77 -9.85 -17.82 -11.49
CA LEU A 77 -8.74 -18.34 -10.69
C LEU A 77 -8.75 -19.87 -10.81
N ASP A 78 -8.51 -20.34 -12.02
CA ASP A 78 -8.43 -21.75 -12.41
C ASP A 78 -6.97 -22.22 -12.54
#